data_AF-A0A7M1KTI9-F1
#
_entry.id   AF-A0A7M1KTI9-F1
#
_cell.length_a   1.000
_cell.length_b   1.000
_cell.length_c   1.000
_cell.angle_alpha   90.00
_cell.angle_beta   90.00
_cell.angle_gamma   90.00
#
_symmetry.space_group_name_H-M   'P 1'
#
loop_
_entity.id
_entity.type
_entity.pdbx_description
1 polymer ?
#
loop_
_entity_poly.entity_id
_entity_poly.type
_entity_poly.pdbx_seq_one_letter_code
_entity_poly.pdbx_strand_id
1 'polypeptide(L)'
;MNRPLQYIAKIGQYPFYWPMNVTIIFLLFVFGTPYYQITFWVLALSFLVFAINNIYTANIADHQSNREKYKPRRVPKSRKAIYEEADLTDQEIHFFRSEMAEALDTIETILGYENYNTHLNMVFKRYDISKVLKSYFQAITQAPDRLNQATDFLYHVLPNLKGALEQYTAINQAMDKSPRKIQKLTNLREEIADLAQQAQSSFDSFTNDPE
;
A
#
# COMPACT_ATOMS: atom_id res chain seq x y z
N MET A 1 28.49 7.30 11.85
CA MET A 1 29.43 6.42 11.13
C MET A 1 28.61 5.35 10.40
N ASN A 2 29.04 4.93 9.21
CA ASN A 2 28.40 3.98 8.26
C ASN A 2 27.48 4.60 7.19
N ARG A 3 28.13 5.14 6.14
CA ARG A 3 27.52 5.48 4.84
C ARG A 3 28.04 4.55 3.71
N PRO A 4 27.53 3.32 3.54
CA PRO A 4 27.77 2.56 2.31
C PRO A 4 26.60 2.60 1.31
N LEU A 5 25.41 3.08 1.68
CA LEU A 5 24.20 2.93 0.83
C LEU A 5 24.02 4.01 -0.26
N GLN A 6 24.79 5.10 -0.24
CA GLN A 6 24.69 6.14 -1.28
C GLN A 6 25.38 5.78 -2.60
N TYR A 7 26.18 4.72 -2.64
CA TYR A 7 26.84 4.28 -3.89
C TYR A 7 25.97 3.36 -4.75
N ILE A 8 24.96 2.69 -4.17
CA ILE A 8 24.10 1.76 -4.92
C ILE A 8 23.09 2.53 -5.80
N ALA A 9 22.62 3.70 -5.36
CA ALA A 9 21.72 4.55 -6.13
C ALA A 9 22.36 5.19 -7.38
N LYS A 10 23.69 5.32 -7.43
CA LYS A 10 24.41 5.86 -8.62
C LYS A 10 24.81 4.80 -9.64
N ILE A 11 24.78 3.51 -9.28
CA ILE A 11 25.09 2.42 -10.22
C ILE A 11 23.93 2.19 -11.21
N GLY A 12 22.70 2.58 -10.84
CA GLY A 12 21.52 2.57 -11.73
C GLY A 12 21.47 3.67 -12.79
N GLN A 13 22.43 4.61 -12.78
CA GLN A 13 22.52 5.70 -13.78
C GLN A 13 23.58 5.46 -14.86
N TYR A 14 24.33 4.36 -14.79
CA TYR A 14 25.23 3.98 -15.88
C TYR A 14 24.49 3.04 -16.84
N PRO A 15 24.40 3.37 -18.15
CA PRO A 15 23.90 2.44 -19.14
C PRO A 15 24.94 1.33 -19.34
N PHE A 16 24.92 0.32 -18.46
CA PHE A 16 25.72 -0.91 -18.60
C PHE A 16 25.24 -1.81 -19.76
N TYR A 17 24.44 -1.26 -20.68
CA TYR A 17 23.91 -1.91 -21.87
C TYR A 17 24.84 -1.80 -23.09
N TRP A 18 25.96 -1.05 -22.98
CA TRP A 18 26.75 -0.71 -24.16
C TRP A 18 27.66 -1.84 -24.69
N PRO A 19 28.35 -2.65 -23.86
CA PRO A 19 29.16 -3.76 -24.41
C PRO A 19 28.36 -5.06 -24.63
N MET A 20 27.29 -5.32 -23.86
CA MET A 20 26.51 -6.57 -23.98
C MET A 20 25.64 -6.64 -25.23
N ASN A 21 25.08 -5.51 -25.68
CA ASN A 21 24.28 -5.50 -26.90
C ASN A 21 25.15 -5.68 -28.15
N VAL A 22 26.39 -5.18 -28.15
CA VAL A 22 27.30 -5.27 -29.30
C VAL A 22 27.78 -6.71 -29.52
N THR A 23 28.01 -7.48 -28.45
CA THR A 23 28.40 -8.90 -28.58
C THR A 23 27.26 -9.78 -29.08
N ILE A 24 26.02 -9.50 -28.66
CA ILE A 24 24.81 -10.21 -29.14
C ILE A 24 24.55 -9.88 -30.62
N ILE A 25 24.69 -8.61 -31.03
CA ILE A 25 24.53 -8.19 -32.43
C ILE A 25 25.62 -8.83 -33.31
N PHE A 26 26.87 -8.91 -32.83
CA PHE A 26 27.96 -9.56 -33.55
C PHE A 26 27.76 -11.08 -33.71
N LEU A 27 27.31 -11.77 -32.66
CA LEU A 27 26.98 -13.19 -32.71
C LEU A 27 25.83 -13.49 -33.68
N LEU A 28 24.82 -12.63 -33.76
CA LEU A 28 23.67 -12.81 -34.65
C LEU A 28 23.98 -12.51 -36.12
N PHE A 29 24.94 -11.60 -36.39
CA PHE A 29 25.40 -11.28 -37.75
C PHE A 29 26.09 -12.48 -38.44
N VAL A 30 26.71 -13.38 -37.66
CA VAL A 30 27.39 -14.59 -38.17
C VAL A 30 26.40 -15.66 -38.68
N PHE A 31 25.13 -15.63 -38.25
CA PHE A 31 24.14 -16.67 -38.56
C PHE A 31 23.19 -16.36 -39.74
N GLY A 32 23.43 -15.30 -40.52
CA GLY A 32 22.68 -15.02 -41.75
C GLY A 32 21.19 -14.71 -41.54
N THR A 33 20.82 -14.32 -40.32
CA THR A 33 19.43 -13.99 -40.00
C THR A 33 19.05 -12.63 -40.63
N PRO A 34 17.86 -12.51 -41.24
CA PRO A 34 17.44 -11.26 -41.87
C PRO A 34 17.34 -10.15 -40.82
N TYR A 35 18.07 -9.06 -41.03
CA TYR A 35 18.27 -7.95 -40.08
C TYR A 35 16.97 -7.39 -39.48
N TYR A 36 15.87 -7.41 -40.25
CA TYR A 36 14.55 -6.97 -39.79
C TYR A 36 14.01 -7.76 -38.59
N GLN A 37 14.26 -9.07 -38.53
CA GLN A 37 13.81 -9.90 -37.41
C GLN A 37 14.56 -9.55 -36.13
N ILE A 38 15.87 -9.32 -36.23
CA ILE A 38 16.71 -8.92 -35.09
C ILE A 38 16.26 -7.56 -34.55
N THR A 39 16.08 -6.58 -35.45
CA THR A 39 15.66 -5.24 -35.03
C THR A 39 14.29 -5.25 -34.36
N PHE A 40 13.37 -6.09 -34.84
CA PHE A 40 12.04 -6.25 -34.24
C PHE A 40 12.12 -6.80 -32.81
N TRP A 41 12.90 -7.86 -32.58
CA TRP A 41 13.05 -8.45 -31.25
C TRP A 41 13.74 -7.53 -30.25
N VAL A 42 14.76 -6.77 -30.68
CA VAL A 42 15.45 -5.79 -29.82
C VAL A 42 14.50 -4.65 -29.42
N LEU A 43 13.70 -4.14 -30.35
CA LEU A 43 12.71 -3.11 -30.06
C LEU A 43 11.58 -3.64 -29.17
N ALA A 44 11.09 -4.86 -29.43
CA ALA A 44 10.04 -5.49 -28.62
C ALA A 44 10.51 -5.73 -27.18
N LEU A 45 11.74 -6.18 -26.99
CA LEU A 45 12.30 -6.45 -25.66
C LEU A 45 12.57 -5.15 -24.90
N SER A 46 13.04 -4.10 -25.59
CA SER A 46 13.20 -2.76 -25.02
C SER A 46 11.86 -2.14 -24.61
N PHE A 47 10.82 -2.30 -25.44
CA PHE A 47 9.47 -1.83 -25.13
C PHE A 47 8.85 -2.60 -23.96
N LEU A 48 9.07 -3.91 -23.89
CA LEU A 48 8.60 -4.76 -22.79
C LEU A 48 9.25 -4.34 -21.47
N VAL A 49 10.57 -4.12 -21.45
CA VAL A 49 11.28 -3.61 -20.26
C VAL A 49 10.76 -2.22 -19.88
N PHE A 50 10.54 -1.32 -20.83
CA PHE A 50 9.98 0.01 -20.58
C PHE A 50 8.57 -0.04 -19.97
N ALA A 51 7.68 -0.87 -20.52
CA ALA A 51 6.31 -1.03 -20.03
C ALA A 51 6.29 -1.61 -18.61
N ILE A 52 7.12 -2.63 -18.36
CA ILE A 52 7.35 -3.20 -17.04
C ILE A 52 7.84 -2.11 -16.08
N ASN A 53 8.93 -1.41 -16.41
CA ASN A 53 9.49 -0.39 -15.53
C ASN A 53 8.47 0.71 -15.21
N ASN A 54 7.68 1.16 -16.19
CA ASN A 54 6.64 2.17 -15.98
C ASN A 54 5.55 1.71 -15.00
N ILE A 55 5.11 0.44 -15.08
CA ILE A 55 4.14 -0.15 -14.15
C ILE A 55 4.75 -0.30 -12.75
N TYR A 56 6.00 -0.75 -12.65
CA TYR A 56 6.69 -0.90 -11.35
C TYR A 56 6.99 0.47 -10.70
N THR A 57 7.41 1.48 -11.47
CA THR A 57 7.65 2.83 -10.94
C THR A 57 6.37 3.55 -10.57
N ALA A 58 5.25 3.32 -11.29
CA ALA A 58 3.95 3.88 -10.92
C ALA A 58 3.46 3.36 -9.56
N ASN A 59 3.69 2.07 -9.26
CA ASN A 59 3.30 1.47 -7.99
C ASN A 59 4.27 1.80 -6.83
N ILE A 60 5.55 2.08 -7.10
CA ILE A 60 6.56 2.40 -6.07
C ILE A 60 6.62 3.91 -5.76
N ALA A 61 6.36 4.78 -6.74
CA ALA A 61 6.34 6.23 -6.54
C ALA A 61 5.20 6.70 -5.61
N ASP A 62 4.17 5.87 -5.45
CA ASP A 62 3.03 6.18 -4.58
C ASP A 62 3.42 6.16 -3.09
N HIS A 63 4.39 5.32 -2.70
CA HIS A 63 4.82 5.20 -1.29
C HIS A 63 5.80 6.30 -0.82
N GLN A 64 6.52 6.98 -1.72
CA GLN A 64 7.41 8.08 -1.34
C GLN A 64 6.79 9.48 -1.50
N SER A 65 5.79 9.66 -2.37
CA SER A 65 5.17 10.99 -2.58
C SER A 65 4.21 11.40 -1.46
N ASN A 66 3.66 10.44 -0.70
CA ASN A 66 2.66 10.75 0.34
C ASN A 66 3.26 11.47 1.57
N ARG A 67 4.56 11.35 1.86
CA ARG A 67 5.19 12.12 2.95
C ARG A 67 5.46 13.59 2.60
N GLU A 68 5.61 13.95 1.33
CA GLU A 68 5.75 15.36 0.89
C GLU A 68 4.40 16.03 0.56
N LYS A 69 3.34 15.25 0.35
CA LYS A 69 2.00 15.76 -0.03
C LYS A 69 1.27 16.47 1.10
N TYR A 70 1.67 16.25 2.35
CA TYR A 70 1.09 16.91 3.53
C TYR A 70 1.94 18.08 4.00
N LYS A 71 2.14 19.08 3.13
CA LYS A 71 2.39 20.44 3.63
C LYS A 71 1.21 20.82 4.52
N PRO A 72 1.43 21.39 5.73
CA PRO A 72 0.36 21.64 6.69
C PRO A 72 -0.63 22.65 6.10
N ARG A 73 -1.72 22.13 5.50
CA ARG A 73 -2.85 22.93 5.09
C ARG A 73 -3.49 23.47 6.38
N ARG A 74 -3.83 24.76 6.40
CA ARG A 74 -4.44 25.44 7.56
C ARG A 74 -5.56 24.58 8.15
N VAL A 75 -5.55 24.41 9.48
CA VAL A 75 -6.59 23.66 10.20
C VAL A 75 -7.96 24.29 9.88
N PRO A 76 -8.91 23.52 9.32
CA PRO A 76 -10.26 24.00 9.10
C PRO A 76 -10.85 24.51 10.42
N LYS A 77 -11.56 25.65 10.40
CA LYS A 77 -12.15 26.23 11.61
C LYS A 77 -13.04 25.24 12.39
N SER A 78 -13.71 24.33 11.69
CA SER A 78 -14.55 23.28 12.29
C SER A 78 -13.80 22.24 13.12
N ARG A 79 -12.49 22.07 12.91
CA ARG A 79 -11.66 21.11 13.66
C ARG A 79 -10.86 21.78 14.78
N LYS A 80 -10.76 23.11 14.79
CA LYS A 80 -10.01 23.85 15.82
C LYS A 80 -10.59 23.66 17.21
N ALA A 81 -11.92 23.73 17.35
CA ALA A 81 -12.59 23.54 18.63
C ALA A 81 -12.26 22.17 19.27
N ILE A 82 -12.20 21.11 18.46
CA ILE A 82 -11.86 19.75 18.94
C ILE A 82 -10.41 19.70 19.47
N TYR A 83 -9.47 20.36 18.80
CA TYR A 83 -8.08 20.37 19.25
C TYR A 83 -7.85 21.27 20.46
N GLU A 84 -8.59 22.39 20.55
CA GLU A 84 -8.57 23.30 21.69
C GLU A 84 -9.18 22.64 22.94
N GLU A 85 -10.27 21.88 22.79
CA GLU A 85 -10.91 21.11 23.87
C GLU A 85 -10.01 19.97 24.38
N ALA A 86 -9.23 19.35 23.48
CA ALA A 86 -8.26 18.31 23.80
C ALA A 86 -6.92 18.82 24.36
N ASP A 87 -6.75 20.13 24.56
CA ASP A 87 -5.54 20.79 25.06
C ASP A 87 -4.23 20.39 24.33
N LEU A 88 -4.33 20.14 23.01
CA LEU A 88 -3.19 19.69 22.20
C LEU A 88 -2.30 20.86 21.78
N THR A 89 -0.98 20.67 21.87
CA THR A 89 -0.01 21.61 21.32
C THR A 89 0.00 21.60 19.78
N ASP A 90 0.51 22.65 19.14
CA ASP A 90 0.63 22.71 17.67
C ASP A 90 1.43 21.52 17.09
N GLN A 91 2.42 21.01 17.82
CA GLN A 91 3.21 19.85 17.42
C GLN A 91 2.40 18.56 17.47
N GLU A 92 1.63 18.35 18.54
CA GLU A 92 0.74 17.19 18.69
C GLU A 92 -0.39 17.23 17.67
N ILE A 93 -0.97 18.41 17.40
CA ILE A 93 -1.95 18.59 16.32
C ILE A 93 -1.35 18.19 14.97
N HIS A 94 -0.10 18.61 14.69
CA HIS A 94 0.56 18.23 13.44
C HIS A 94 0.80 16.72 13.36
N PHE A 95 1.31 16.11 14.43
CA PHE A 95 1.53 14.67 14.52
C PHE A 95 0.23 13.91 14.32
N PHE A 96 -0.80 14.20 15.11
CA PHE A 96 -2.13 13.60 15.01
C PHE A 96 -2.68 13.66 13.58
N ARG A 97 -2.60 14.83 12.93
CA ARG A 97 -3.10 15.01 11.56
C ARG A 97 -2.31 14.20 10.54
N SER A 98 -1.00 14.02 10.75
CA SER A 98 -0.17 13.16 9.91
C SER A 98 -0.61 11.70 10.04
N GLU A 99 -0.78 11.22 11.28
CA GLU A 99 -1.22 9.85 11.55
C GLU A 99 -2.61 9.57 10.96
N MET A 100 -3.56 10.50 11.14
CA MET A 100 -4.91 10.34 10.57
C MET A 100 -4.92 10.41 9.05
N ALA A 101 -4.02 11.18 8.44
CA ALA A 101 -3.89 11.22 6.99
C ALA A 101 -3.42 9.87 6.43
N GLU A 102 -2.40 9.28 7.03
CA GLU A 102 -1.87 7.97 6.65
C GLU A 102 -2.90 6.85 6.89
N ALA A 103 -3.60 6.89 8.02
CA ALA A 103 -4.67 5.95 8.32
C ALA A 103 -5.82 6.04 7.31
N LEU A 104 -6.23 7.26 6.92
CA LEU A 104 -7.27 7.46 5.92
C LEU A 104 -6.90 6.89 4.55
N ASP A 105 -5.68 7.15 4.07
CA ASP A 105 -5.15 6.60 2.81
C ASP A 105 -5.14 5.06 2.83
N THR A 106 -4.75 4.48 3.97
CA THR A 106 -4.75 3.03 4.17
C THR A 106 -6.19 2.47 4.16
N ILE A 107 -7.13 3.14 4.84
CA ILE A 107 -8.55 2.75 4.83
C ILE A 107 -9.11 2.84 3.42
N GLU A 108 -8.91 3.93 2.69
CA GLU A 108 -9.39 4.08 1.31
C GLU A 108 -8.84 2.98 0.40
N THR A 109 -7.56 2.62 0.56
CA THR A 109 -6.94 1.49 -0.14
C THR A 109 -7.66 0.17 0.19
N ILE A 110 -7.92 -0.11 1.47
CA ILE A 110 -8.63 -1.33 1.92
C ILE A 110 -10.04 -1.39 1.30
N LEU A 111 -10.77 -0.29 1.34
CA LEU A 111 -12.13 -0.20 0.78
C LEU A 111 -12.17 -0.42 -0.73
N GLY A 112 -11.08 -0.09 -1.43
CA GLY A 112 -10.92 -0.39 -2.86
C GLY A 112 -11.01 -1.89 -3.20
N TYR A 113 -10.75 -2.78 -2.24
CA TYR A 113 -10.83 -4.23 -2.42
C TYR A 113 -12.21 -4.84 -2.17
N GLU A 114 -13.18 -4.08 -1.63
CA GLU A 114 -14.50 -4.61 -1.21
C GLU A 114 -15.24 -5.36 -2.33
N ASN A 115 -15.09 -4.88 -3.57
CA ASN A 115 -15.76 -5.43 -4.75
C ASN A 115 -14.81 -6.18 -5.69
N TYR A 116 -13.61 -6.55 -5.23
CA TYR A 116 -12.62 -7.22 -6.06
C TYR A 116 -13.10 -8.56 -6.62
N ASN A 117 -13.73 -9.40 -5.79
CA ASN A 117 -14.42 -10.61 -6.22
C ASN A 117 -15.54 -10.99 -5.23
N THR A 118 -16.38 -11.96 -5.59
CA THR A 118 -17.51 -12.40 -4.74
C THR A 118 -17.06 -12.91 -3.38
N HIS A 119 -15.90 -13.57 -3.28
CA HIS A 119 -15.40 -14.13 -2.02
C HIS A 119 -14.99 -13.04 -1.02
N LEU A 120 -14.24 -12.03 -1.46
CA LEU A 120 -13.89 -10.88 -0.60
C LEU A 120 -15.13 -10.07 -0.27
N ASN A 121 -16.03 -9.81 -1.23
CA ASN A 121 -17.27 -9.08 -0.96
C ASN A 121 -18.09 -9.72 0.18
N MET A 122 -18.18 -11.06 0.19
CA MET A 122 -18.85 -11.79 1.26
C MET A 122 -18.17 -11.61 2.62
N VAL A 123 -16.82 -11.58 2.67
CA VAL A 123 -16.08 -11.33 3.92
C VAL A 123 -16.31 -9.89 4.39
N PHE A 124 -16.17 -8.90 3.50
CA PHE A 124 -16.42 -7.49 3.80
C PHE A 124 -17.82 -7.27 4.38
N LYS A 125 -18.85 -7.86 3.78
CA LYS A 125 -20.23 -7.77 4.27
C LYS A 125 -20.47 -8.52 5.56
N ARG A 126 -19.87 -9.69 5.74
CA ARG A 126 -20.07 -10.51 6.95
C ARG A 126 -19.55 -9.80 8.20
N TYR A 127 -18.43 -9.09 8.09
CA TYR A 127 -17.77 -8.42 9.21
C TYR A 127 -17.95 -6.91 9.18
N ASP A 128 -18.82 -6.39 8.31
CA ASP A 128 -19.09 -4.96 8.14
C ASP A 128 -17.80 -4.11 8.04
N ILE A 129 -16.75 -4.64 7.42
CA ILE A 129 -15.38 -4.07 7.45
C ILE A 129 -15.41 -2.57 7.12
N SER A 130 -16.09 -2.21 6.04
CA SER A 130 -16.18 -0.82 5.58
C SER A 130 -16.81 0.11 6.61
N LYS A 131 -17.80 -0.37 7.36
CA LYS A 131 -18.47 0.40 8.41
C LYS A 131 -17.56 0.53 9.63
N VAL A 132 -16.96 -0.57 10.08
CA VAL A 132 -16.07 -0.59 11.26
C VAL A 132 -14.90 0.37 11.07
N LEU A 133 -14.15 0.24 9.97
CA LEU A 133 -12.97 1.08 9.71
C LEU A 133 -13.33 2.58 9.67
N LYS A 134 -14.44 2.94 9.01
CA LYS A 134 -14.90 4.34 8.94
C LYS A 134 -15.36 4.87 10.30
N SER A 135 -16.09 4.06 11.05
CA SER A 135 -16.64 4.45 12.35
C SER A 135 -15.53 4.63 13.38
N TYR A 136 -14.55 3.72 13.40
CA TYR A 136 -13.41 3.82 14.28
C TYR A 136 -12.52 5.01 13.91
N PHE A 137 -12.22 5.20 12.62
CA PHE A 137 -11.50 6.40 12.17
C PHE A 137 -12.21 7.68 12.60
N GLN A 138 -13.54 7.75 12.42
CA GLN A 138 -14.32 8.91 12.83
C GLN A 138 -14.21 9.14 14.34
N ALA A 139 -14.36 8.11 15.17
CA ALA A 139 -14.24 8.20 16.63
C ALA A 139 -12.87 8.72 17.06
N ILE A 140 -11.79 8.21 16.47
CA ILE A 140 -10.42 8.71 16.75
C ILE A 140 -10.30 10.19 16.35
N THR A 141 -10.91 10.59 15.22
CA THR A 141 -10.88 12.00 14.79
C THR A 141 -11.70 12.96 15.65
N GLN A 142 -12.56 12.42 16.53
CA GLN A 142 -13.37 13.19 17.47
C GLN A 142 -12.72 13.27 18.85
N ALA A 143 -11.83 12.33 19.21
CA ALA A 143 -11.09 12.31 20.47
C ALA A 143 -9.56 12.22 20.22
N PRO A 144 -8.92 13.31 19.77
CA PRO A 144 -7.52 13.29 19.36
C PRO A 144 -6.52 13.10 20.53
N ASP A 145 -6.90 13.47 21.74
CA ASP A 145 -6.19 13.20 23.00
C ASP A 145 -6.08 11.69 23.31
N ARG A 146 -7.03 10.89 22.81
CA ARG A 146 -7.07 9.43 23.00
C ARG A 146 -6.31 8.66 21.93
N LEU A 147 -5.48 9.32 21.10
CA LEU A 147 -4.71 8.68 20.03
C LEU A 147 -3.92 7.45 20.50
N ASN A 148 -3.36 7.51 21.71
CA ASN A 148 -2.59 6.41 22.30
C ASN A 148 -3.41 5.11 22.48
N GLN A 149 -4.72 5.22 22.65
CA GLN A 149 -5.62 4.05 22.76
C GLN A 149 -5.91 3.41 21.40
N ALA A 150 -5.65 4.12 20.30
CA ALA A 150 -5.87 3.65 18.94
C ALA A 150 -4.59 3.14 18.25
N THR A 151 -3.45 3.10 18.95
CA THR A 151 -2.14 2.74 18.33
C THR A 151 -2.13 1.35 17.71
N ASP A 152 -2.77 0.36 18.35
CA ASP A 152 -2.85 -1.00 17.82
C ASP A 152 -3.64 -1.03 16.50
N PHE A 153 -4.77 -0.33 16.46
CA PHE A 153 -5.55 -0.19 15.23
C PHE A 153 -4.74 0.46 14.10
N LEU A 154 -4.05 1.57 14.40
CA LEU A 154 -3.33 2.38 13.42
C LEU A 154 -2.08 1.68 12.88
N TYR A 155 -1.31 1.02 13.74
CA TYR A 155 0.01 0.48 13.38
C TYR A 155 0.04 -1.03 13.19
N HIS A 156 -0.97 -1.75 13.66
CA HIS A 156 -1.05 -3.20 13.49
C HIS A 156 -2.22 -3.59 12.58
N VAL A 157 -3.45 -3.28 13.00
CA VAL A 157 -4.64 -3.79 12.31
C VAL A 157 -4.76 -3.25 10.88
N LEU A 158 -4.67 -1.93 10.69
CA LEU A 158 -4.78 -1.32 9.36
C LEU A 158 -3.68 -1.79 8.38
N PRO A 159 -2.38 -1.73 8.72
CA PRO A 159 -1.33 -2.19 7.81
C PRO A 159 -1.43 -3.68 7.48
N ASN A 160 -1.75 -4.52 8.48
CA ASN A 160 -1.86 -5.96 8.26
C ASN A 160 -3.09 -6.31 7.42
N LEU A 161 -4.22 -5.62 7.62
CA LEU A 161 -5.43 -5.82 6.82
C LEU A 161 -5.18 -5.46 5.35
N LYS A 162 -4.52 -4.32 5.10
CA LYS A 162 -4.08 -3.93 3.76
C LYS A 162 -3.15 -4.98 3.16
N GLY A 163 -2.14 -5.42 3.91
CA GLY A 163 -1.18 -6.43 3.47
C GLY A 163 -1.82 -7.79 3.13
N ALA A 164 -2.79 -8.25 3.93
CA ALA A 164 -3.51 -9.50 3.67
C ALA A 164 -4.37 -9.41 2.40
N LEU A 165 -5.00 -8.26 2.14
CA LEU A 165 -5.76 -8.00 0.92
C LEU A 165 -4.87 -7.93 -0.33
N GLU A 166 -3.74 -7.23 -0.25
CA GLU A 166 -2.75 -7.17 -1.33
C GLU A 166 -2.21 -8.57 -1.66
N GLN A 167 -1.87 -9.36 -0.64
CA GLN A 167 -1.44 -10.74 -0.83
C GLN A 167 -2.54 -11.61 -1.45
N TYR A 168 -3.78 -11.48 -0.97
CA TYR A 168 -4.92 -12.21 -1.50
C TYR A 168 -5.09 -11.94 -3.00
N THR A 169 -5.11 -10.67 -3.40
CA THR A 169 -5.31 -10.31 -4.81
C THR A 169 -4.15 -10.76 -5.70
N ALA A 170 -2.90 -10.63 -5.24
CA ALA A 170 -1.72 -11.12 -5.95
C ALA A 170 -1.78 -12.64 -6.19
N ILE A 171 -2.15 -13.42 -5.17
CA ILE A 171 -2.29 -14.87 -5.30
C ILE A 171 -3.48 -15.24 -6.18
N ASN A 172 -4.60 -14.53 -6.04
CA ASN A 172 -5.80 -14.80 -6.82
C ASN A 172 -5.56 -14.64 -8.33
N GLN A 173 -4.75 -13.65 -8.73
CA GLN A 173 -4.37 -13.39 -10.13
C GLN A 173 -3.42 -14.43 -10.74
N ALA A 174 -2.68 -15.19 -9.93
CA ALA A 174 -1.77 -16.22 -10.45
C ALA A 174 -2.54 -17.27 -11.27
N MET A 175 -2.06 -17.66 -12.46
CA MET A 175 -2.79 -18.55 -13.39
C MET A 175 -2.91 -20.01 -12.93
N ASP A 176 -2.26 -20.40 -11.83
CA ASP A 176 -2.36 -21.74 -11.25
C ASP A 176 -3.71 -21.95 -10.53
N LYS A 177 -4.31 -23.13 -10.67
CA LYS A 177 -5.53 -23.57 -9.95
C LYS A 177 -5.23 -24.69 -8.94
N SER A 178 -4.00 -24.75 -8.44
CA SER A 178 -3.60 -25.78 -7.49
C SER A 178 -4.40 -25.74 -6.18
N PRO A 179 -4.62 -26.90 -5.52
CA PRO A 179 -5.21 -26.96 -4.18
C PRO A 179 -4.48 -26.06 -3.16
N ARG A 180 -3.16 -25.91 -3.30
CA ARG A 180 -2.34 -25.03 -2.47
C ARG A 180 -2.75 -23.57 -2.58
N LYS A 181 -3.07 -23.09 -3.78
CA LYS A 181 -3.58 -21.73 -3.99
C LYS A 181 -4.92 -21.54 -3.27
N ILE A 182 -5.85 -22.48 -3.45
CA ILE A 182 -7.18 -22.42 -2.83
C ILE A 182 -7.04 -22.35 -1.30
N GLN A 183 -6.18 -23.19 -0.72
CA GLN A 183 -5.92 -23.16 0.72
C GLN A 183 -5.35 -21.80 1.15
N LYS A 184 -4.38 -21.26 0.42
CA LYS A 184 -3.76 -19.97 0.77
C LYS A 184 -4.78 -18.81 0.70
N LEU A 185 -5.65 -18.81 -0.31
CA LEU A 185 -6.74 -17.84 -0.42
C LEU A 185 -7.79 -18.00 0.69
N THR A 186 -8.01 -19.21 1.20
CA THR A 186 -8.88 -19.44 2.35
C THR A 186 -8.25 -18.90 3.63
N ASN A 187 -7.00 -19.25 3.91
CA ASN A 187 -6.28 -18.74 5.09
C ASN A 187 -6.24 -17.20 5.11
N LEU A 188 -5.98 -16.57 3.96
CA LEU A 188 -5.98 -15.10 3.88
C LEU A 188 -7.37 -14.48 4.14
N ARG A 189 -8.46 -15.16 3.75
CA ARG A 189 -9.82 -14.70 4.07
C ARG A 189 -10.13 -14.83 5.56
N GLU A 190 -9.62 -15.88 6.21
CA GLU A 190 -9.71 -16.05 7.66
C GLU A 190 -8.90 -14.96 8.38
N GLU A 191 -7.67 -14.69 7.94
CA GLU A 191 -6.84 -13.62 8.49
C GLU A 191 -7.50 -12.23 8.32
N ILE A 192 -8.08 -11.93 7.16
CA ILE A 192 -8.85 -10.70 6.93
C ILE A 192 -10.04 -10.60 7.89
N ALA A 193 -10.73 -11.72 8.13
CA ALA A 193 -11.86 -11.78 9.05
C ALA A 193 -11.41 -11.54 10.50
N ASP A 194 -10.31 -12.15 10.93
CA ASP A 194 -9.75 -11.99 12.27
C ASP A 194 -9.30 -10.54 12.51
N LEU A 195 -8.63 -9.93 11.54
CA LEU A 195 -8.24 -8.51 11.60
C LEU A 195 -9.45 -7.57 11.64
N ALA A 196 -10.52 -7.90 10.93
CA ALA A 196 -11.76 -7.13 11.00
C ALA A 196 -12.43 -7.24 12.38
N GLN A 197 -12.43 -8.42 12.99
CA GLN A 197 -12.94 -8.61 14.35
C GLN A 197 -12.08 -7.91 15.40
N GLN A 198 -10.75 -7.90 15.22
CA GLN A 198 -9.84 -7.12 16.05
C GLN A 198 -10.15 -5.62 15.92
N ALA A 199 -10.36 -5.10 14.70
CA ALA A 199 -10.77 -3.71 14.49
C ALA A 199 -12.09 -3.39 15.21
N GLN A 200 -13.08 -4.28 15.14
CA GLN A 200 -14.36 -4.11 15.83
C GLN A 200 -14.19 -4.11 17.34
N SER A 201 -13.40 -5.04 17.88
CA SER A 201 -13.15 -5.15 19.32
C SER A 201 -12.41 -3.92 19.85
N SER A 202 -11.38 -3.45 19.14
CA SER A 202 -10.65 -2.23 19.49
C SER A 202 -11.53 -0.98 19.40
N PHE A 203 -12.45 -0.92 18.41
CA PHE A 203 -13.44 0.15 18.32
C PHE A 203 -14.42 0.13 19.51
N ASP A 204 -14.92 -1.03 19.88
CA ASP A 204 -15.81 -1.19 21.02
C ASP A 204 -15.10 -0.80 22.33
N SER A 205 -13.85 -1.22 22.53
CA SER A 205 -13.04 -0.78 23.68
C SER A 205 -12.84 0.75 23.68
N PHE A 206 -12.51 1.32 22.53
CA PHE A 206 -12.31 2.77 22.40
C PHE A 206 -13.58 3.57 22.71
N THR A 207 -14.75 3.08 22.31
CA THR A 207 -16.02 3.81 22.55
C THR A 207 -16.64 3.56 23.92
N ASN A 208 -16.35 2.41 24.54
CA ASN A 208 -16.95 2.03 25.82
C ASN A 208 -16.10 2.36 27.05
N ASP A 209 -14.80 2.64 26.91
CA ASP A 209 -13.98 3.11 28.03
C ASP A 209 -14.45 4.51 28.48
N PRO A 210 -14.95 4.67 29.72
CA PRO A 210 -15.31 5.97 30.27
C PRO A 210 -14.04 6.79 30.58
N GLU A 211 -14.12 8.09 30.31
CA GLU A 211 -13.15 9.12 30.74
C GLU A 211 -12.92 9.12 32.26
#